data_AF-A0A3B8LDD5-F1
#
_entry.id   AF-A0A3B8LDD5-F1
#
_cell.length_a   1.000
_cell.length_b   1.000
_cell.length_c   1.000
_cell.angle_alpha   90.00
_cell.angle_beta   90.00
_cell.angle_gamma   90.00
#
_symmetry.space_group_name_H-M   'P 1'
#
loop_
_entity.id
_entity.type
_entity.pdbx_description
1 polymer ?
#
loop_
_entity_poly.entity_id
_entity_poly.type
_entity_poly.pdbx_seq_one_letter_code
_entity_poly.pdbx_strand_id
1 'polypeptide(L)'
;MSYKFQVNLGSIIELLSAHLYSGPQVYLRELLQNGLDAIEARKQLTPSLEGKIDVHLRNEEEHPTLVFQDNGIGLTEEEIHSFLATIGQ
;
A
#
# COMPACT_ATOMS: atom_id res chain seq x y z
N MET A 1 -25.64 -0.20 7.85
CA MET A 1 -25.75 -1.34 6.91
C MET A 1 -24.45 -2.13 7.01
N SER A 2 -24.52 -3.45 7.15
CA SER A 2 -23.33 -4.31 7.27
C SER A 2 -22.81 -4.60 5.87
N TYR A 3 -21.70 -3.96 5.48
CA TYR A 3 -20.95 -4.37 4.30
C TYR A 3 -20.22 -5.66 4.63
N LYS A 4 -20.81 -6.81 4.25
CA LYS A 4 -20.09 -8.08 4.26
C LYS A 4 -19.13 -8.11 3.07
N PHE A 5 -17.95 -7.52 3.28
CA PHE A 5 -16.82 -7.71 2.39
C PHE A 5 -16.34 -9.15 2.50
N GLN A 6 -16.51 -9.92 1.42
CA GLN A 6 -15.86 -11.22 1.25
C GLN A 6 -14.96 -11.13 0.02
N VAL A 7 -14.00 -10.20 0.07
CA VAL A 7 -12.88 -10.20 -0.87
C VAL A 7 -12.00 -11.38 -0.47
N ASN A 8 -11.79 -12.32 -1.39
CA ASN A 8 -10.81 -13.37 -1.19
C ASN A 8 -9.42 -12.74 -1.30
N LEU A 9 -8.95 -12.15 -0.20
CA LEU A 9 -7.65 -11.50 -0.09
C LEU A 9 -6.53 -12.44 -0.57
N GLY A 10 -6.67 -13.75 -0.33
CA GLY A 10 -5.75 -14.77 -0.79
C GLY A 10 -5.61 -14.80 -2.32
N SER A 11 -6.71 -14.70 -3.06
CA SER A 11 -6.69 -14.68 -4.53
C SER A 11 -6.08 -13.40 -5.10
N ILE A 12 -6.26 -12.25 -4.44
CA ILE A 12 -5.58 -10.99 -4.86
C ILE A 12 -4.07 -11.09 -4.61
N ILE A 13 -3.67 -11.63 -3.45
CA ILE A 13 -2.26 -11.86 -3.13
C ILE A 13 -1.64 -12.82 -4.14
N GLU A 14 -2.30 -13.93 -4.49
CA GLU A 14 -1.83 -14.87 -5.52
C GLU A 14 -1.68 -14.23 -6.90
N LEU A 15 -2.63 -13.36 -7.30
CA LEU A 15 -2.63 -12.72 -8.62
C LEU A 15 -1.52 -11.67 -8.74
N LEU A 16 -1.34 -10.85 -7.69
CA LEU A 16 -0.23 -9.91 -7.57
C LEU A 16 1.12 -10.65 -7.50
N SER A 17 1.19 -11.73 -6.71
CA SER A 17 2.36 -12.59 -6.66
C SER A 17 2.70 -13.15 -8.04
N ALA A 18 1.76 -13.73 -8.77
CA ALA A 18 2.04 -14.37 -10.06
C ALA A 18 2.58 -13.41 -11.15
N HIS A 19 2.26 -12.11 -11.10
CA HIS A 19 2.60 -11.14 -12.16
C HIS A 19 3.75 -10.17 -11.78
N LEU A 20 4.24 -10.17 -10.53
CA LEU A 20 5.25 -9.20 -10.05
C LEU A 20 6.70 -9.73 -10.01
N TYR A 21 6.97 -10.99 -10.36
CA TYR A 21 8.29 -11.59 -10.13
C TYR A 21 9.28 -11.44 -11.30
N SER A 22 10.07 -10.36 -11.25
CA SER A 22 11.49 -10.41 -11.68
C SER A 22 12.47 -10.27 -10.50
N GLY A 23 11.97 -10.27 -9.26
CA GLY A 23 12.78 -10.37 -8.04
C GLY A 23 12.25 -9.52 -6.87
N PRO A 24 12.72 -9.77 -5.64
CA PRO A 24 12.27 -9.08 -4.43
C PRO A 24 12.57 -7.57 -4.42
N GLN A 25 13.35 -7.06 -5.36
CA GLN A 25 13.64 -5.62 -5.46
C GLN A 25 12.48 -4.84 -6.09
N VAL A 26 11.61 -5.50 -6.85
CA VAL A 26 10.48 -4.84 -7.54
C VAL A 26 9.45 -4.34 -6.53
N TYR A 27 8.98 -5.18 -5.61
CA TYR A 27 7.95 -4.76 -4.65
C TYR A 27 8.42 -3.61 -3.74
N LEU A 28 9.71 -3.59 -3.37
CA LEU A 28 10.29 -2.50 -2.58
C LEU A 28 10.22 -1.18 -3.34
N ARG A 29 10.56 -1.22 -4.65
CA ARG A 29 10.48 -0.04 -5.50
C ARG A 29 9.05 0.44 -5.64
N GLU A 30 8.10 -0.45 -5.91
CA GLU A 30 6.69 -0.07 -6.09
C GLU A 30 6.09 0.52 -4.79
N LEU A 31 6.40 -0.05 -3.61
CA LEU A 31 5.94 0.50 -2.34
C LEU A 31 6.52 1.90 -2.05
N LEU A 32 7.81 2.10 -2.33
CA LEU A 32 8.44 3.42 -2.17
C LEU A 32 7.86 4.43 -3.16
N GLN A 33 7.58 4.00 -4.40
CA GLN A 33 6.98 4.86 -5.41
C GLN A 33 5.56 5.29 -5.01
N ASN A 34 4.74 4.36 -4.53
CA ASN A 34 3.40 4.67 -4.00
C ASN A 34 3.45 5.71 -2.87
N GLY A 35 4.39 5.55 -1.92
CA GLY A 35 4.57 6.52 -0.82
C GLY A 35 5.02 7.90 -1.31
N LEU A 36 5.92 7.94 -2.31
CA LEU A 36 6.37 9.20 -2.91
C LEU A 36 5.21 9.92 -3.63
N ASP A 37 4.43 9.19 -4.41
CA ASP A 37 3.28 9.74 -5.15
C ASP A 37 2.22 10.29 -4.18
N ALA A 38 1.97 9.59 -3.07
CA ALA A 38 1.06 10.06 -2.02
C ALA A 38 1.56 11.36 -1.37
N ILE A 39 2.87 11.48 -1.12
CA ILE A 39 3.49 12.70 -0.58
C ILE A 39 3.38 13.85 -1.57
N GLU A 40 3.70 13.63 -2.84
CA GLU A 40 3.62 14.66 -3.88
C GLU A 40 2.18 15.15 -4.07
N ALA A 41 1.20 14.25 -4.06
CA ALA A 41 -0.21 14.60 -4.06
C ALA A 41 -0.59 15.48 -2.85
N ARG A 42 -0.12 15.13 -1.64
CA ARG A 42 -0.39 15.94 -0.45
C ARG A 42 0.31 17.31 -0.49
N LYS A 43 1.52 17.40 -1.04
CA LYS A 43 2.25 18.66 -1.19
C LYS A 43 1.52 19.67 -2.08
N GLN A 44 0.77 19.20 -3.08
CA GLN A 44 -0.07 20.09 -3.90
C GLN A 44 -1.13 20.81 -3.05
N LEU A 45 -1.62 20.15 -1.98
CA LEU A 45 -2.59 20.72 -1.04
C LEU A 45 -1.92 21.46 0.12
N THR A 46 -0.74 21.01 0.54
CA THR A 46 0.03 21.57 1.66
C THR A 46 1.50 21.68 1.24
N PRO A 47 1.90 22.77 0.56
CA PRO A 47 3.26 22.93 0.04
C PRO A 47 4.36 22.94 1.10
N SER A 48 4.01 23.26 2.35
CA SER A 48 4.93 23.25 3.49
C SER A 48 5.15 21.86 4.10
N LEU A 49 4.50 20.81 3.58
CA LEU A 49 4.66 19.45 4.07
C LEU A 49 6.10 18.98 3.85
N GLU A 50 6.77 18.60 4.93
CA GLU A 50 7.97 17.77 4.87
C GLU A 50 7.55 16.31 4.69
N GLY A 51 7.72 15.81 3.47
CA GLY A 51 7.38 14.44 3.12
C GLY A 51 8.31 13.43 3.78
N LYS A 52 7.77 12.35 4.31
CA LYS A 52 8.50 11.32 5.04
C LYS A 52 7.95 9.94 4.72
N ILE A 53 8.86 8.99 4.49
CA ILE A 53 8.56 7.56 4.42
C ILE A 53 9.42 6.87 5.49
N ASP A 54 8.76 6.26 6.47
CA ASP A 54 9.37 5.45 7.52
C ASP A 54 9.35 3.98 7.11
N VAL A 55 10.53 3.35 7.08
CA VAL A 55 10.68 1.92 6.81
C VAL A 55 11.30 1.27 8.03
N HIS A 56 10.60 0.31 8.63
CA HIS A 56 11.08 -0.38 9.83
C HIS A 56 10.71 -1.86 9.83
N LEU A 57 11.56 -2.67 10.48
CA LEU A 57 11.27 -4.07 10.75
C LEU A 57 10.52 -4.18 12.07
N ARG A 58 9.34 -4.78 12.02
CA ARG A 58 8.58 -5.19 13.19
C ARG A 58 8.88 -6.66 13.44
N ASN A 59 9.63 -6.92 14.49
CA ASN A 59 9.96 -8.28 14.92
C ASN A 59 8.81 -8.80 15.80
N GLU A 60 7.79 -9.36 15.18
CA GLU A 60 6.84 -10.22 15.88
C GLU A 60 7.45 -11.62 15.97
N GLU A 61 7.20 -12.31 17.09
CA GLU A 61 7.97 -13.49 17.53
C GLU A 61 7.95 -14.68 16.54
N GLU A 62 7.05 -14.69 15.54
CA GLU A 62 6.97 -15.76 14.52
C GLU A 62 7.30 -15.30 13.09
N HIS A 63 7.06 -14.03 12.72
CA HIS A 63 7.27 -13.54 11.35
C HIS A 63 7.77 -12.10 11.31
N PRO A 64 9.03 -11.86 10.87
CA PRO A 64 9.52 -10.50 10.71
C PRO A 64 8.73 -9.77 9.61
N THR A 65 8.14 -8.64 9.97
CA THR A 65 7.32 -7.84 9.06
C THR A 65 8.05 -6.55 8.69
N LEU A 66 8.24 -6.30 7.41
CA LEU A 66 8.76 -5.02 6.92
C LEU A 66 7.59 -4.04 6.72
N VAL A 67 7.60 -2.94 7.46
CA VAL A 67 6.53 -1.93 7.45
C VAL A 67 7.01 -0.68 6.74
N PHE A 68 6.19 -0.17 5.82
CA PHE A 68 6.35 1.12 5.16
C PHE A 68 5.21 2.03 5.59
N GLN A 69 5.54 3.25 6.00
CA GLN A 69 4.56 4.25 6.41
C GLN A 69 4.95 5.61 5.87
N ASP A 70 4.12 6.21 5.04
CA ASP A 70 4.29 7.59 4.57
C ASP A 70 3.36 8.55 5.32
N ASN A 71 3.67 9.85 5.23
CA ASN A 71 2.79 10.94 5.66
C ASN A 71 2.11 11.64 4.47
N GLY A 72 1.90 10.92 3.37
CA GLY A 72 1.25 11.41 2.17
C GLY A 72 -0.26 11.60 2.32
N ILE A 73 -0.95 11.69 1.18
CA ILE A 73 -2.36 12.06 1.12
C ILE A 73 -3.29 10.98 1.68
N GLY A 74 -2.82 9.73 1.73
CA GLY A 74 -3.58 8.58 2.19
C GLY A 74 -4.74 8.22 1.27
N LEU A 75 -5.59 7.31 1.73
CA LEU A 75 -6.83 6.93 1.07
C LEU A 75 -7.97 6.99 2.10
N THR A 76 -9.15 7.39 1.64
CA THR A 76 -10.40 7.25 2.37
C THR A 76 -10.86 5.79 2.37
N GLU A 77 -11.78 5.45 3.28
CA GLU A 77 -12.39 4.12 3.34
C GLU A 77 -13.07 3.75 2.01
N GLU A 78 -13.78 4.70 1.38
CA GLU A 78 -14.44 4.50 0.09
C GLU A 78 -13.44 4.20 -1.04
N GLU A 79 -12.31 4.92 -1.09
CA GLU A 79 -11.25 4.68 -2.07
C GLU A 79 -10.62 3.31 -1.87
N ILE A 80 -10.34 2.90 -0.62
CA ILE A 80 -9.83 1.56 -0.31
C ILE A 80 -10.78 0.49 -0.84
N HIS A 81 -12.08 0.65 -0.61
CA HIS A 81 -13.08 -0.28 -1.12
C HIS A 81 -13.10 -0.35 -2.64
N SER A 82 -13.01 0.79 -3.34
CA SER A 82 -12.94 0.85 -4.80
C SER A 82 -11.69 0.19 -5.35
N PHE A 83 -10.52 0.48 -4.77
CA PHE A 83 -9.24 -0.11 -5.20
C PHE A 83 -9.23 -1.62 -5.06
N LEU A 84 -9.69 -2.14 -3.91
CA LEU A 84 -9.74 -3.59 -3.66
C LEU A 84 -10.80 -4.31 -4.52
N ALA A 85 -11.90 -3.64 -4.85
CA ALA A 85 -12.90 -4.20 -5.76
C ALA A 85 -12.42 -4.25 -7.22
N THR A 86 -11.58 -3.30 -7.63
CA THR A 86 -11.11 -3.17 -9.02
C THR A 86 -9.98 -4.17 -9.35
N ILE A 87 -9.11 -4.51 -8.40
CA ILE A 87 -8.04 -5.51 -8.61
C ILE A 87 -8.59 -6.96 -8.72
N GLY A 88 -9.88 -7.18 -8.44
CA GLY A 88 -10.56 -8.46 -8.64
C GLY A 88 -11.24 -8.65 -10.01
N GLN A 89 -11.07 -7.73 -10.97
CA GLN A 89 -11.58 -7.84 -12.35
C GLN A 89 -10.47 -8.09 -13.37
#